data_AF-A0A6J4KAC3-F1
#
_entry.id   AF-A0A6J4KAC3-F1
#
_cell.length_a   1.000
_cell.length_b   1.000
_cell.length_c   1.000
_cell.angle_alpha   90.00
_cell.angle_beta   90.00
_cell.angle_gamma   90.00
#
_symmetry.space_group_name_H-M   'P 1'
#
loop_
_entity.id
_entity.type
_entity.pdbx_description
1 polymer ?
#
loop_
_entity_poly.entity_id
_entity_poly.type
_entity_poly.pdbx_seq_one_letter_code
_entity_poly.pdbx_strand_id
1 'polypeptide(L)'
;MRQINAILARLEVDLAEHGLDVTRHGVGGIRFKVPWPWRARRAGFLAAATSGLVRVTAGRGERRQVRYELKFTTLQALLMVASFVLVIVGWQRARVSLVAMVALIWLFGYLPAYFVATGQLRRIVARGARDVIDRRRDLRTPPGGAGTRQTPVSGAARPT
;
A
#
# COMPACT_ATOMS: atom_id res chain seq x y z
N MET A 1 4.28 0.37 20.38
CA MET A 1 5.45 0.23 19.47
C MET A 1 5.56 -1.15 18.83
N ARG A 2 5.66 -2.27 19.58
CA ARG A 2 5.86 -3.63 19.03
C ARG A 2 4.89 -4.02 17.89
N GLN A 3 3.61 -3.65 18.00
CA GLN A 3 2.60 -3.97 16.98
C GLN A 3 2.82 -3.25 15.64
N ILE A 4 3.29 -2.00 15.66
CA ILE A 4 3.56 -1.22 14.44
C ILE A 4 4.74 -1.86 13.70
N ASN A 5 5.81 -2.20 14.43
CA ASN A 5 6.98 -2.86 13.85
C ASN A 5 6.66 -4.20 13.21
N ALA A 6 5.74 -5.00 13.79
CA ALA A 6 5.31 -6.26 13.19
C ALA A 6 4.57 -6.06 11.86
N ILE A 7 3.70 -5.04 11.77
CA ILE A 7 2.99 -4.70 10.53
C ILE A 7 3.98 -4.19 9.47
N LEU A 8 4.90 -3.31 9.88
CA LEU A 8 5.92 -2.76 8.98
C LEU A 8 6.87 -3.84 8.45
N ALA A 9 7.34 -4.75 9.32
CA ALA A 9 8.20 -5.85 8.90
C ALA A 9 7.51 -6.81 7.91
N ARG A 10 6.19 -7.04 8.07
CA ARG A 10 5.45 -7.86 7.11
C ARG A 10 5.26 -7.16 5.77
N LEU A 11 4.90 -5.88 5.80
CA LEU A 11 4.85 -5.05 4.59
C LEU A 11 6.19 -5.00 3.87
N GLU A 12 7.29 -4.93 4.61
CA GLU A 12 8.65 -4.94 4.06
C GLU A 12 8.94 -6.24 3.30
N VAL A 13 8.58 -7.40 3.85
CA VAL A 13 8.70 -8.71 3.17
C VAL A 13 7.81 -8.76 1.93
N ASP A 14 6.52 -8.42 2.04
CA ASP A 14 5.59 -8.47 0.91
C ASP A 14 6.03 -7.53 -0.22
N LEU A 15 6.51 -6.32 0.10
CA LEU A 15 7.02 -5.37 -0.89
C LEU A 15 8.33 -5.86 -1.52
N ALA A 16 9.24 -6.46 -0.74
CA ALA A 16 10.48 -7.02 -1.23
C ALA A 16 10.25 -8.23 -2.16
N GLU A 17 9.25 -9.08 -1.86
CA GLU A 17 8.83 -10.18 -2.74
C GLU A 17 8.34 -9.69 -4.12
N HIS A 18 7.77 -8.48 -4.17
CA HIS A 18 7.39 -7.81 -5.42
C HIS A 18 8.57 -7.08 -6.09
N GLY A 19 9.78 -7.22 -5.57
CA GLY A 19 11.01 -6.62 -6.10
C GLY A 19 11.14 -5.12 -5.81
N LEU A 20 10.45 -4.62 -4.79
CA LEU A 20 10.55 -3.22 -4.37
C LEU A 20 11.70 -3.06 -3.38
N ASP A 21 12.47 -1.99 -3.54
CA ASP A 21 13.50 -1.62 -2.57
C ASP A 21 12.83 -0.84 -1.44
N VAL A 22 12.92 -1.37 -0.23
CA VAL A 22 12.18 -0.87 0.93
C VAL A 22 13.16 -0.29 1.94
N THR A 23 12.97 0.98 2.29
CA THR A 23 13.79 1.67 3.29
C THR A 23 12.88 2.21 4.39
N ARG A 24 13.19 1.89 5.65
CA ARG A 24 12.46 2.46 6.79
C ARG A 24 12.72 3.96 6.89
N HIS A 25 11.66 4.73 7.07
CA HIS A 25 11.75 6.19 7.15
C HIS A 25 11.04 6.70 8.41
N GLY A 26 11.83 6.99 9.44
CA GLY A 26 11.35 7.50 10.72
C GLY A 26 10.50 6.51 11.53
N VAL A 27 9.86 7.02 12.58
CA VAL A 27 8.98 6.22 13.45
C VAL A 27 7.64 5.98 12.75
N GLY A 28 7.43 4.78 12.22
CA GLY A 28 6.14 4.38 11.63
C GLY A 28 5.99 4.61 10.12
N GLY A 29 7.06 4.97 9.42
CA GLY A 29 7.06 5.19 7.98
C GLY A 29 7.90 4.16 7.23
N ILE A 30 7.39 3.71 6.08
CA ILE A 30 8.15 2.94 5.10
C ILE A 30 8.19 3.76 3.82
N ARG A 31 9.39 3.94 3.28
CA ARG A 31 9.59 4.43 1.93
C ARG A 31 9.90 3.23 1.05
N PHE A 32 9.25 3.13 -0.10
CA PHE A 32 9.58 2.14 -1.10
C PHE A 32 9.99 2.84 -2.40
N LYS A 33 10.97 2.27 -3.07
CA LYS A 33 11.48 2.71 -4.35
C LYS A 33 11.30 1.59 -5.34
N VAL A 34 10.67 1.90 -6.48
CA VAL A 34 10.51 0.93 -7.55
C VAL A 34 11.80 0.93 -8.36
N PRO A 35 12.52 -0.20 -8.48
CA PRO A 35 13.66 -0.28 -9.37
C PRO A 35 13.19 -0.06 -10.81
N TRP A 36 14.10 0.43 -11.65
CA TRP A 36 13.73 0.91 -12.98
C TRP A 36 12.92 -0.12 -13.79
N PRO A 37 11.89 0.28 -14.58
CA PRO A 37 10.98 -0.58 -15.36
C PRO A 37 11.59 -1.84 -15.95
N TRP A 38 12.80 -1.76 -16.54
CA TRP A 38 13.45 -2.91 -17.18
C TRP A 38 13.93 -4.01 -16.22
N ARG A 39 14.20 -3.70 -14.95
CA ARG A 39 14.57 -4.69 -13.93
C ARG A 39 13.36 -5.29 -13.21
N ALA A 40 12.22 -4.61 -13.26
CA ALA A 40 11.02 -4.97 -12.51
C ALA A 40 9.96 -5.62 -13.41
N ARG A 41 10.36 -6.63 -14.21
CA ARG A 41 9.46 -7.34 -15.14
C ARG A 41 8.22 -7.94 -14.45
N ARG A 42 8.32 -8.22 -13.13
CA ARG A 42 7.22 -8.71 -12.28
C ARG A 42 6.43 -7.61 -11.55
N ALA A 43 6.92 -6.38 -11.49
CA ALA A 43 6.20 -5.29 -10.82
C ALA A 43 5.00 -4.77 -11.63
N GLY A 44 4.90 -5.13 -12.92
CA GLY A 44 3.77 -4.76 -13.77
C GLY A 44 3.57 -3.24 -13.81
N PHE A 45 2.31 -2.81 -13.64
CA PHE A 45 1.93 -1.38 -13.66
C PHE A 45 2.48 -0.56 -12.47
N LEU A 46 3.10 -1.18 -11.45
CA LEU A 46 3.80 -0.43 -10.40
C LEU A 46 5.05 0.30 -10.93
N ALA A 47 5.58 -0.09 -12.10
CA ALA A 47 6.68 0.62 -12.75
C ALA A 47 6.36 2.10 -13.05
N ALA A 48 5.07 2.49 -13.09
CA ALA A 48 4.66 3.87 -13.26
C ALA A 48 4.89 4.73 -11.99
N ALA A 49 4.95 4.12 -10.81
CA ALA A 49 5.10 4.82 -9.54
C ALA A 49 6.56 4.74 -9.07
N THR A 50 7.37 5.77 -9.32
CA THR A 50 8.82 5.72 -9.00
C THR A 50 9.16 5.53 -7.53
N SER A 51 8.36 6.14 -6.65
CA SER A 51 8.54 6.02 -5.21
C SER A 51 7.24 6.27 -4.48
N GLY A 52 7.07 5.66 -3.31
CA GLY A 52 5.97 5.96 -2.42
C GLY A 52 6.41 6.00 -0.97
N LEU A 53 5.65 6.74 -0.17
CA LEU A 53 5.77 6.81 1.26
C LEU A 53 4.47 6.27 1.87
N VAL A 54 4.60 5.25 2.70
CA VAL A 54 3.51 4.74 3.54
C VAL A 54 3.77 5.24 4.95
N ARG A 55 2.83 6.02 5.49
CA ARG A 55 2.91 6.52 6.87
C ARG A 55 1.72 6.00 7.66
N VAL A 56 2.01 5.20 8.68
CA VAL A 56 0.98 4.69 9.60
C VAL A 56 0.92 5.64 10.79
N THR A 57 -0.10 6.49 10.82
CA THR A 57 -0.35 7.38 11.97
C THR A 57 -1.41 6.76 12.87
N ALA A 58 -1.01 6.43 14.10
CA ALA A 58 -1.96 6.11 15.17
C ALA A 58 -2.44 7.43 15.77
N GLY A 59 -3.60 7.92 15.33
CA GLY A 59 -4.26 9.06 15.96
C GLY A 59 -4.66 8.74 17.40
N ARG A 60 -4.66 9.76 18.27
CA ARG A 60 -5.02 9.66 19.69
C ARG A 60 -6.54 9.49 19.81
N GLY A 61 -7.04 8.28 19.55
CA GLY A 61 -8.46 7.91 19.70
C GLY A 61 -9.22 7.57 18.41
N GLU A 62 -8.69 7.94 17.24
CA GLU A 62 -9.33 7.62 15.96
C GLU A 62 -8.77 6.35 15.29
N ARG A 63 -9.60 5.73 14.44
CA ARG A 63 -9.22 4.58 13.60
C ARG A 63 -7.87 4.84 12.94
N ARG A 64 -6.93 3.90 13.08
CA ARG A 64 -5.60 3.97 12.47
C ARG A 64 -5.73 4.29 10.98
N GLN A 65 -5.37 5.51 10.60
CA GLN A 65 -5.34 5.92 9.21
C GLN A 65 -3.95 5.61 8.66
N VAL A 66 -3.91 4.84 7.57
CA VAL A 66 -2.68 4.68 6.81
C VAL A 66 -2.72 5.69 5.68
N ARG A 67 -1.81 6.65 5.71
CA ARG A 67 -1.67 7.67 4.68
C ARG A 67 -0.63 7.21 3.67
N TYR A 68 -1.01 7.26 2.40
CA TYR A 68 -0.14 6.88 1.28
C TYR A 68 0.16 8.13 0.48
N GLU A 69 1.44 8.37 0.23
CA GLU A 69 1.88 9.40 -0.71
C GLU A 69 2.65 8.70 -1.83
N LEU A 70 2.07 8.63 -3.02
CA LEU A 70 2.77 8.16 -4.21
C LEU A 70 3.37 9.36 -4.94
N LYS A 71 4.65 9.28 -5.27
CA LYS A 71 5.35 10.29 -6.07
C LYS A 71 5.59 9.75 -7.48
N PHE A 72 4.87 10.35 -8.43
CA PHE A 72 4.94 10.04 -9.87
C PHE A 72 5.97 10.92 -10.59
N THR A 73 7.12 11.21 -9.97
CA THR A 73 8.13 12.12 -10.51
C THR A 73 8.63 11.71 -11.89
N THR A 74 8.83 10.41 -12.14
CA THR A 74 9.29 9.95 -13.45
C THR A 74 8.22 10.06 -14.52
N LEU A 75 6.96 9.76 -14.19
CA LEU A 75 5.84 9.95 -15.12
C LEU A 75 5.68 11.43 -15.45
N GLN A 76 5.81 12.31 -14.44
CA GLN A 76 5.75 13.75 -14.64
C GLN A 76 6.91 14.26 -15.51
N ALA A 77 8.13 13.76 -15.30
CA ALA A 77 9.28 14.08 -16.15
C ALA A 77 9.08 13.59 -17.59
N LEU A 78 8.53 12.39 -17.78
CA LEU A 78 8.25 11.83 -19.10
C LEU A 78 7.16 12.64 -19.83
N LEU A 79 6.11 13.03 -19.12
CA LEU A 79 5.05 13.89 -19.65
C LEU A 79 5.58 15.29 -20.00
N MET A 80 6.49 15.86 -19.19
CA MET A 80 7.17 17.11 -19.50
C MET A 80 7.97 16.99 -20.81
N VAL A 81 8.78 15.94 -20.96
CA VAL A 81 9.57 15.69 -22.18
C VAL A 81 8.65 15.50 -23.39
N ALA A 82 7.59 14.69 -23.26
CA ALA A 82 6.62 14.49 -24.33
C ALA A 82 5.91 15.79 -24.73
N SER A 83 5.54 16.62 -23.74
CA SER A 83 4.94 17.93 -23.99
C SER A 83 5.92 18.86 -24.72
N PHE A 84 7.19 18.86 -24.32
CA PHE A 84 8.23 19.67 -24.95
C PHE A 84 8.46 19.27 -26.41
N VAL A 85 8.58 17.97 -26.69
CA VAL A 85 8.68 17.45 -28.07
C VAL A 85 7.45 17.84 -28.89
N LEU A 86 6.24 17.75 -28.32
CA LEU A 86 5.01 18.14 -28.99
C LEU A 86 4.99 19.64 -29.33
N VAL A 87 5.47 20.49 -28.43
CA VAL A 87 5.58 21.95 -28.67
C VAL A 87 6.55 22.27 -29.80
N ILE A 88 7.72 21.61 -29.83
CA ILE A 88 8.71 21.78 -30.90
C ILE A 88 8.12 21.38 -32.25
N VAL A 89 7.48 20.21 -32.33
CA VAL A 89 6.89 19.69 -33.58
C VAL A 89 5.67 20.50 -34.00
N GLY A 90 4.86 20.95 -33.05
CA GLY A 90 3.59 21.63 -33.28
C GLY A 90 3.70 23.14 -33.50
N TRP A 91 4.89 23.73 -33.43
CA TRP A 91 5.08 25.19 -33.41
C TRP A 91 4.46 25.94 -34.61
N GLN A 92 4.35 25.27 -35.76
CA GLN A 92 3.77 25.80 -37.00
C GLN A 92 2.24 25.64 -37.10
N ARG A 93 1.59 24.87 -36.20
CA ARG A 93 0.14 24.62 -36.22
C ARG A 93 -0.64 25.54 -35.28
N ALA A 94 -1.94 25.65 -35.53
CA ALA A 94 -2.88 26.43 -34.71
C ALA A 94 -2.68 26.17 -33.22
N ARG A 95 -2.27 27.20 -32.46
CA ARG A 95 -1.85 27.10 -31.05
C ARG A 95 -2.88 26.42 -30.15
N VAL A 96 -4.16 26.57 -30.46
CA VAL A 96 -5.28 25.98 -29.69
C VAL A 96 -5.27 24.45 -29.74
N SER A 97 -4.98 23.84 -30.90
CA SER A 97 -4.94 22.37 -31.01
C SER A 97 -3.74 21.79 -30.27
N LEU A 98 -2.65 22.54 -30.17
CA LEU A 98 -1.45 22.14 -29.43
C LEU A 98 -1.76 22.06 -27.92
N VAL A 99 -2.40 23.08 -27.36
CA VAL A 99 -2.80 23.07 -25.93
C VAL A 99 -3.77 21.92 -25.64
N ALA A 100 -4.76 21.69 -26.51
CA ALA A 100 -5.69 20.58 -26.36
C ALA A 100 -4.98 19.21 -26.40
N MET A 101 -4.02 19.01 -27.32
CA MET A 101 -3.24 17.78 -27.38
C MET A 101 -2.37 17.58 -26.14
N VAL A 102 -1.69 18.62 -25.65
CA VAL A 102 -0.92 18.53 -24.39
C VAL A 102 -1.84 18.14 -23.24
N ALA A 103 -3.00 18.80 -23.11
CA ALA A 103 -3.97 18.48 -22.07
C ALA A 103 -4.47 17.03 -22.18
N LEU A 104 -4.74 16.54 -23.39
CA LEU A 104 -5.11 15.15 -23.62
C LEU A 104 -3.98 14.18 -23.24
N ILE A 105 -2.74 14.45 -23.62
CA ILE A 105 -1.58 13.61 -23.25
C ILE A 105 -1.43 13.53 -21.73
N TRP A 106 -1.59 14.66 -21.03
CA TRP A 106 -1.55 14.67 -19.58
C TRP A 106 -2.73 13.92 -18.98
N LEU A 107 -3.96 14.17 -19.45
CA LEU A 107 -5.15 13.51 -18.95
C LEU A 107 -5.06 12.00 -19.14
N PHE A 108 -4.80 11.54 -20.37
CA PHE A 108 -4.76 10.11 -20.72
C PHE A 108 -3.47 9.41 -20.29
N GLY A 109 -2.35 10.12 -20.17
CA GLY A 109 -1.10 9.55 -19.66
C GLY A 109 -1.09 9.44 -18.14
N TYR A 110 -1.59 10.48 -17.44
CA TYR A 110 -1.49 10.58 -15.99
C TYR A 110 -2.66 9.90 -15.26
N LEU A 111 -3.93 10.10 -15.66
CA LEU A 111 -5.06 9.55 -14.92
C LEU A 111 -5.02 8.02 -14.83
N PRO A 112 -4.86 7.27 -15.94
CA PRO A 112 -4.87 5.81 -15.87
C PRO A 112 -3.74 5.29 -14.99
N ALA A 113 -2.54 5.85 -15.12
CA ALA A 113 -1.40 5.48 -14.28
C ALA A 113 -1.69 5.75 -12.79
N TYR A 114 -2.28 6.90 -12.49
CA TYR A 114 -2.67 7.27 -11.13
C TYR A 114 -3.73 6.32 -10.55
N PHE A 115 -4.80 6.06 -11.29
CA PHE A 115 -5.90 5.18 -10.85
C PHE A 115 -5.44 3.74 -10.66
N VAL A 116 -4.63 3.22 -11.59
CA VAL A 116 -4.11 1.85 -11.52
C VAL A 116 -3.16 1.70 -10.34
N ALA A 117 -2.20 2.62 -10.17
CA ALA A 117 -1.25 2.57 -9.05
C ALA A 117 -1.98 2.67 -7.69
N THR A 118 -2.95 3.58 -7.57
CA THR A 118 -3.75 3.74 -6.36
C THR A 118 -4.60 2.50 -6.07
N GLY A 119 -5.22 1.93 -7.10
CA GLY A 119 -6.04 0.71 -6.98
C GLY A 119 -5.23 -0.51 -6.56
N GLN A 120 -4.04 -0.71 -7.15
CA GLN A 120 -3.16 -1.81 -6.78
C GLN A 120 -2.65 -1.68 -5.35
N LEU A 121 -2.17 -0.49 -4.97
CA LEU A 121 -1.69 -0.26 -3.61
C LEU A 121 -2.80 -0.50 -2.58
N ARG A 122 -4.02 0.00 -2.86
CA ARG A 122 -5.19 -0.22 -2.00
C ARG A 122 -5.51 -1.71 -1.84
N ARG A 123 -5.35 -2.52 -2.90
CA ARG A 123 -5.55 -3.98 -2.84
C ARG A 123 -4.48 -4.67 -2.00
N ILE A 124 -3.20 -4.34 -2.18
CA ILE A 124 -2.09 -4.93 -1.41
C ILE A 124 -2.28 -4.63 0.08
N VAL A 125 -2.53 -3.37 0.40
CA VAL A 125 -2.83 -2.90 1.76
C VAL A 125 -4.04 -3.62 2.34
N ALA A 126 -5.13 -3.71 1.59
CA ALA A 126 -6.35 -4.32 2.08
C ALA A 126 -6.16 -5.80 2.40
N ARG A 127 -5.34 -6.52 1.62
CA ARG A 127 -4.96 -7.92 1.92
C ARG A 127 -4.13 -8.01 3.19
N GLY A 128 -3.03 -7.25 3.28
CA GLY A 128 -2.17 -7.27 4.46
C GLY A 128 -2.89 -6.83 5.75
N ALA A 129 -3.82 -5.88 5.64
CA ALA A 129 -4.65 -5.45 6.76
C ALA A 129 -5.64 -6.53 7.21
N ARG A 130 -6.29 -7.24 6.25
CA ARG A 130 -7.21 -8.35 6.56
C ARG A 130 -6.48 -9.48 7.28
N ASP A 131 -5.34 -9.93 6.78
CA ASP A 131 -4.60 -11.05 7.37
C ASP A 131 -4.20 -10.79 8.83
N VAL A 132 -3.83 -9.55 9.16
CA VAL A 132 -3.48 -9.16 10.55
C VAL A 132 -4.71 -9.08 11.45
N ILE A 133 -5.86 -8.66 10.91
CA ILE A 133 -7.14 -8.61 11.64
C ILE A 133 -7.65 -10.03 11.88
N ASP A 134 -7.61 -10.88 10.86
CA ASP A 134 -8.12 -12.25 10.90
C ASP A 134 -7.29 -13.11 11.86
N ARG A 135 -5.94 -13.06 11.80
CA ARG A 135 -5.08 -13.74 12.80
C ARG A 135 -5.38 -13.34 14.24
N ARG A 136 -5.75 -12.08 14.47
CA ARG A 136 -6.09 -11.60 15.82
C ARG A 136 -7.46 -12.09 16.27
N ARG A 137 -8.38 -12.28 15.34
CA ARG A 137 -9.69 -12.84 15.63
C ARG A 137 -9.56 -14.30 16.04
N ASP A 138 -8.70 -15.05 15.36
CA ASP A 138 -8.40 -16.44 15.70
C ASP A 138 -7.72 -16.57 17.07
N LEU A 139 -6.74 -15.70 17.37
CA LEU A 139 -6.07 -15.67 18.68
C LEU A 139 -6.97 -15.29 19.87
N ARG A 140 -8.11 -14.61 19.62
CA ARG A 140 -9.09 -14.25 20.65
C ARG A 140 -10.17 -15.30 20.85
N THR A 141 -10.22 -16.30 19.98
CA THR A 141 -11.08 -17.46 20.15
C THR A 141 -10.23 -18.48 20.91
N PRO A 142 -10.31 -18.56 22.25
CA PRO A 142 -9.53 -19.55 22.99
C PRO A 142 -9.84 -20.94 22.40
N PRO A 143 -8.81 -21.75 22.09
CA PRO A 143 -8.98 -23.06 21.47
C PRO A 143 -9.65 -24.00 22.49
N GLY A 144 -10.97 -23.98 22.53
CA GLY A 144 -11.76 -24.67 23.55
C GLY A 144 -11.56 -24.03 24.96
N GLY A 145 -12.58 -23.80 25.76
CA GLY A 145 -13.85 -24.51 25.68
C GLY A 145 -13.67 -26.04 25.75
N ALA A 146 -12.46 -26.54 26.03
CA ALA A 146 -12.30 -27.87 26.60
C ALA A 146 -12.91 -27.70 27.98
N GLY A 147 -14.17 -28.13 28.09
CA GLY A 147 -14.95 -27.98 29.29
C GLY A 147 -14.10 -28.37 30.47
N THR A 148 -13.84 -27.39 31.35
CA THR A 148 -13.67 -27.68 32.76
C THR A 148 -14.99 -28.35 33.15
N ARG A 149 -15.03 -29.67 32.96
CA ARG A 149 -16.03 -30.57 33.49
C ARG A 149 -15.98 -30.25 34.98
N GLN A 150 -16.90 -29.42 35.43
CA GLN A 150 -17.17 -29.23 36.84
C GLN A 150 -17.50 -30.63 37.31
N THR A 151 -16.52 -31.29 37.94
CA THR A 151 -16.78 -32.48 38.73
C THR A 151 -17.70 -31.96 39.83
N PRO A 152 -18.98 -32.36 39.87
CA PRO A 152 -19.79 -32.05 41.03
C PRO A 152 -19.07 -32.74 42.20
N VAL A 153 -18.59 -31.95 43.14
CA VAL A 153 -18.19 -32.46 44.45
C VAL A 153 -19.46 -33.01 45.06
N SER A 154 -19.68 -34.30 44.84
CA SER A 154 -20.70 -35.10 45.50
C SER A 154 -20.31 -35.11 46.97
N GLY A 155 -20.95 -34.23 47.74
CA GLY A 155 -20.88 -34.23 49.19
C GLY A 155 -21.46 -35.53 49.70
N ALA A 156 -20.59 -36.53 49.88
CA ALA A 156 -20.91 -37.75 50.58
C ALA A 156 -21.19 -37.42 52.06
N ALA A 157 -22.31 -37.95 52.53
CA ALA A 157 -22.86 -37.82 53.86
C ALA A 157 -21.86 -38.20 54.97
N ARG A 158 -22.00 -37.52 56.12
CA ARG A 158 -21.43 -37.96 57.39
C ARG A 158 -22.60 -38.35 58.32
N PRO A 159 -22.79 -39.63 58.64
CA PRO A 159 -23.79 -40.06 59.62
C PRO A 159 -23.27 -39.88 61.05
N THR A 160 -24.17 -39.53 61.96
CA THR A 160 -24.05 -39.71 63.42
C THR A 160 -25.28 -40.44 63.90
#